data_AF-A0A2P5NN09-F1
#
_entry.id   AF-A0A2P5NN09-F1
#
_cell.length_a   1.000
_cell.length_b   1.000
_cell.length_c   1.000
_cell.angle_alpha   90.00
_cell.angle_beta   90.00
_cell.angle_gamma   90.00
#
_symmetry.space_group_name_H-M   'P 1'
#
loop_
_entity.id
_entity.type
_entity.pdbx_description
1 polymer ?
#
loop_
_entity_poly.entity_id
_entity_poly.type
_entity_poly.pdbx_seq_one_letter_code
_entity_poly.pdbx_strand_id
1 'polypeptide(L)'
;MTLMLASVLSREEAEIALTYGADIIDCKDPARGALGPLPLGQVADIVAAVNRRRPVSAVVDLPHDVAQARRAFDDAIRTGVEFIKFALPATPDADEIVAALAPLAERMKLVAVLFADLRPDFSRLPALARAGFHGAMLDTAHKENGRLIDLMTVGQLSDFASRCRELRLAPGLAGALEPPDVPRLLVTGAEVIGFRGALCAHGERTGALSAPAVALIRDLIPTRRDVVEEMAAEWALIARGFIEPPGAGDTDAVFLHDYVVPMEVGAYAHEYGHTQRVRFNVDADVTRVEISDDMRAVFSYDVIMDAIKMILAGGHIAMVETIAERLAETVLLHERVRSVTVQVEKLDVAPGAVGVKIRRERHADSRRAPPR
;
A
#
# COMPACT_ATOMS: atom_id res chain seq x y z
N MET A 1 9.82 -7.03 1.68
CA MET A 1 10.07 -5.64 1.27
C MET A 1 9.20 -5.38 0.06
N THR A 2 8.49 -4.27 0.04
CA THR A 2 7.54 -3.92 -1.02
C THR A 2 8.27 -3.26 -2.18
N LEU A 3 7.95 -3.68 -3.41
CA LEU A 3 8.54 -3.22 -4.65
C LEU A 3 7.67 -2.12 -5.28
N MET A 4 8.33 -1.12 -5.86
CA MET A 4 7.67 -0.09 -6.65
C MET A 4 7.54 -0.53 -8.11
N LEU A 5 6.31 -0.63 -8.60
CA LEU A 5 6.03 -0.85 -10.02
C LEU A 5 5.58 0.47 -10.67
N ALA A 6 6.26 0.87 -11.74
CA ALA A 6 5.96 2.07 -12.52
C ALA A 6 5.40 1.70 -13.89
N SER A 7 4.15 2.07 -14.16
CA SER A 7 3.57 1.91 -15.50
C SER A 7 4.06 2.99 -16.45
N VAL A 8 4.60 2.57 -17.59
CA VAL A 8 5.21 3.41 -18.62
C VAL A 8 4.58 3.16 -19.99
N LEU A 9 4.67 4.16 -20.85
CA LEU A 9 4.21 4.15 -22.23
C LEU A 9 5.34 4.08 -23.24
N SER A 10 6.53 4.53 -22.89
CA SER A 10 7.63 4.65 -23.86
C SER A 10 8.99 4.36 -23.24
N ARG A 11 10.00 4.30 -24.12
CA ARG A 11 11.41 4.18 -23.73
C ARG A 11 11.84 5.33 -22.81
N GLU A 12 11.43 6.56 -23.12
CA GLU A 12 11.80 7.75 -22.37
C GLU A 12 11.23 7.68 -20.95
N GLU A 13 9.96 7.28 -20.80
CA GLU A 13 9.36 7.06 -19.49
C GLU A 13 10.04 5.92 -18.73
N ALA A 14 10.41 4.82 -19.41
CA ALA A 14 11.16 3.73 -18.79
C ALA A 14 12.50 4.19 -18.23
N GLU A 15 13.26 5.03 -18.96
CA GLU A 15 14.52 5.60 -18.46
C GLU A 15 14.32 6.50 -17.24
N ILE A 16 13.26 7.31 -17.22
CA ILE A 16 12.90 8.12 -16.04
C ILE A 16 12.60 7.18 -14.87
N ALA A 17 11.71 6.21 -15.05
CA ALA A 17 11.33 5.26 -13.99
C ALA A 17 12.55 4.51 -13.41
N LEU A 18 13.47 4.06 -14.28
CA LEU A 18 14.71 3.40 -13.86
C LEU A 18 15.64 4.33 -13.07
N THR A 19 15.86 5.53 -13.59
CA THR A 19 16.78 6.52 -13.00
C THR A 19 16.35 6.90 -11.59
N TYR A 20 15.04 7.03 -11.38
CA TYR A 20 14.46 7.44 -10.10
C TYR A 20 13.96 6.25 -9.25
N GLY A 21 14.40 5.03 -9.55
CA GLY A 21 14.37 3.93 -8.59
C GLY A 21 13.16 2.98 -8.63
N ALA A 22 12.36 2.98 -9.71
CA ALA A 22 11.35 1.94 -9.89
C ALA A 22 12.00 0.53 -9.87
N ASP A 23 11.37 -0.42 -9.18
CA ASP A 23 11.86 -1.79 -9.09
C ASP A 23 11.37 -2.65 -10.24
N ILE A 24 10.19 -2.35 -10.78
CA ILE A 24 9.56 -3.04 -11.91
C ILE A 24 9.06 -2.00 -12.91
N ILE A 25 9.39 -2.19 -14.18
CA ILE A 25 8.89 -1.36 -15.29
C ILE A 25 7.70 -2.07 -15.91
N ASP A 26 6.56 -1.38 -16.03
CA ASP A 26 5.32 -1.99 -16.50
C ASP A 26 4.79 -1.35 -17.78
N CYS A 27 4.78 -2.12 -18.85
CA CYS A 27 4.26 -1.71 -20.15
C CYS A 27 2.72 -1.77 -20.15
N LYS A 28 2.07 -0.63 -19.93
CA LYS A 28 0.61 -0.51 -19.80
C LYS A 28 0.09 0.82 -20.32
N ASP A 29 -0.89 0.76 -21.22
CA ASP A 29 -1.56 1.93 -21.81
C ASP A 29 -2.88 2.28 -21.09
N PRO A 30 -2.94 3.40 -20.34
CA PRO A 30 -4.15 3.83 -19.67
C PRO A 30 -5.25 4.31 -20.63
N ALA A 31 -4.90 4.72 -21.86
CA ALA A 31 -5.87 5.16 -22.87
C ALA A 31 -6.68 3.99 -23.45
N ARG A 32 -6.17 2.76 -23.30
CA ARG A 32 -6.82 1.51 -23.72
C ARG A 32 -7.49 0.75 -22.56
N GLY A 33 -7.69 1.42 -21.42
CA GLY A 33 -8.37 0.87 -20.24
C GLY A 33 -7.48 0.74 -19.00
N ALA A 34 -7.98 0.09 -17.95
CA ALA A 34 -7.20 -0.12 -16.72
C ALA A 34 -5.96 -0.99 -16.93
N LEU A 35 -6.10 -2.02 -17.78
CA LEU A 35 -5.08 -2.95 -18.23
C LEU A 35 -5.00 -2.92 -19.76
N GLY A 36 -4.80 -1.75 -20.35
CA GLY A 36 -4.60 -1.65 -21.79
C GLY A 36 -3.21 -2.14 -22.20
N PRO A 37 -3.07 -3.04 -23.19
CA PRO A 37 -1.76 -3.48 -23.68
C PRO A 37 -1.10 -2.41 -24.54
N LEU A 38 0.23 -2.27 -24.44
CA LEU A 38 1.01 -1.53 -25.43
C LEU A 38 1.24 -2.37 -26.70
N PRO A 39 1.45 -1.73 -27.87
CA PRO A 39 1.94 -2.42 -29.06
C PRO A 39 3.25 -3.18 -28.77
N LEU A 40 3.36 -4.43 -29.23
CA LEU A 40 4.51 -5.29 -28.92
C LEU A 40 5.87 -4.73 -29.38
N GLY A 41 5.91 -3.96 -30.47
CA GLY A 41 7.12 -3.25 -30.90
C GLY A 41 7.60 -2.26 -29.84
N GLN A 42 6.68 -1.50 -29.25
CA GLN A 42 6.97 -0.55 -28.18
C GLN A 42 7.38 -1.26 -26.88
N VAL A 43 6.77 -2.40 -26.57
CA VAL A 43 7.21 -3.26 -25.46
C VAL A 43 8.65 -3.72 -25.68
N ALA A 44 9.00 -4.19 -26.89
CA ALA A 44 10.34 -4.62 -27.21
C ALA A 44 11.36 -3.47 -27.11
N ASP A 45 11.00 -2.26 -27.55
CA ASP A 45 11.83 -1.07 -27.42
C ASP A 45 12.09 -0.71 -25.95
N ILE A 46 11.07 -0.80 -25.09
CA ILE A 46 11.19 -0.59 -23.64
C ILE A 46 12.09 -1.67 -23.02
N VAL A 47 11.88 -2.95 -23.33
CA VAL A 47 12.71 -4.05 -22.83
C VAL A 47 14.18 -3.85 -23.23
N ALA A 48 14.44 -3.48 -24.48
CA ALA A 48 15.77 -3.20 -24.99
C ALA A 48 16.42 -2.01 -24.27
N ALA A 49 15.67 -0.93 -24.03
CA ALA A 49 16.15 0.22 -23.29
C ALA A 49 16.46 -0.13 -21.82
N VAL A 50 15.57 -0.84 -21.15
CA VAL A 50 15.76 -1.28 -19.75
C VAL A 50 17.01 -2.14 -19.63
N ASN A 51 17.32 -2.95 -20.66
CA ASN A 51 18.57 -3.70 -20.77
C ASN A 51 18.88 -4.53 -19.52
N ARG A 52 17.87 -5.26 -19.02
CA ARG A 52 17.93 -6.11 -17.82
C ARG A 52 18.32 -5.41 -16.51
N ARG A 53 18.34 -4.07 -16.46
CA ARG A 53 18.59 -3.31 -15.21
C ARG A 53 17.50 -3.56 -14.18
N ARG A 54 16.25 -3.76 -14.63
CA ARG A 54 15.09 -4.11 -13.82
C ARG A 54 14.17 -5.07 -14.60
N PRO A 55 13.36 -5.88 -13.91
CA PRO A 55 12.31 -6.65 -14.55
C PRO A 55 11.31 -5.76 -15.27
N VAL A 56 10.83 -6.25 -16.43
CA VAL A 56 9.78 -5.60 -17.22
C VAL A 56 8.54 -6.49 -17.22
N SER A 57 7.37 -5.91 -16.93
CA SER A 57 6.06 -6.55 -17.13
C SER A 57 5.36 -5.98 -18.36
N ALA A 58 4.54 -6.80 -19.02
CA ALA A 58 3.60 -6.30 -20.03
C ALA A 58 2.19 -6.80 -19.77
N VAL A 59 1.22 -6.00 -20.20
CA VAL A 59 -0.18 -6.38 -20.18
C VAL A 59 -0.55 -7.12 -21.46
N VAL A 60 -1.31 -8.20 -21.32
CA VAL A 60 -1.90 -8.95 -22.43
C VAL A 60 -3.41 -8.99 -22.23
N ASP A 61 -4.16 -8.58 -23.25
CA ASP A 61 -5.60 -8.82 -23.28
C ASP A 61 -5.84 -10.32 -23.40
N LEU A 62 -6.81 -10.83 -22.65
CA LEU A 62 -7.18 -12.23 -22.68
C LEU A 62 -8.40 -12.42 -23.59
N PRO A 63 -8.22 -12.91 -24.84
CA PRO A 63 -9.33 -13.22 -25.72
C PRO A 63 -10.13 -14.42 -25.22
N HIS A 64 -11.41 -14.50 -25.57
CA HIS A 64 -12.25 -15.67 -25.28
C HIS A 64 -11.76 -16.94 -25.99
N ASP A 65 -11.10 -16.82 -27.14
CA ASP A 65 -10.50 -17.95 -27.84
C ASP A 65 -9.16 -18.34 -27.20
N VAL A 66 -9.09 -19.55 -26.63
CA VAL A 66 -7.90 -20.07 -25.94
C VAL A 66 -6.68 -20.13 -26.86
N ALA A 67 -6.85 -20.44 -28.15
CA ALA A 67 -5.74 -20.49 -29.09
C ALA A 67 -5.19 -19.08 -29.38
N GLN A 68 -6.06 -18.07 -29.48
CA GLN A 68 -5.68 -16.67 -29.61
C GLN A 68 -5.02 -16.14 -28.33
N ALA A 69 -5.54 -16.51 -27.15
CA ALA A 69 -4.91 -16.20 -25.87
C ALA A 69 -3.48 -16.73 -25.84
N ARG A 70 -3.27 -18.02 -26.13
CA ARG A 70 -1.92 -18.62 -26.16
C ARG A 70 -0.97 -17.88 -27.10
N ARG A 71 -1.43 -17.55 -28.32
CA ARG A 71 -0.64 -16.76 -29.27
C ARG A 71 -0.26 -15.39 -28.72
N ALA A 72 -1.21 -14.66 -28.12
CA ALA A 72 -0.94 -13.35 -27.54
C ALA A 72 0.10 -13.40 -26.40
N PHE A 73 0.03 -14.43 -25.56
CA PHE A 73 1.03 -14.65 -24.51
C PHE A 73 2.40 -15.02 -25.09
N ASP A 74 2.48 -15.97 -26.03
CA ASP A 74 3.75 -16.33 -26.68
C ASP A 74 4.38 -15.13 -27.41
N ASP A 75 3.56 -14.29 -28.05
CA ASP A 75 4.00 -13.07 -28.71
C ASP A 75 4.59 -12.07 -27.71
N ALA A 76 3.95 -11.88 -26.55
CA ALA A 76 4.46 -11.06 -25.47
C ALA A 76 5.76 -11.65 -24.87
N ILE A 77 5.84 -12.96 -24.64
CA ILE A 77 7.06 -13.63 -24.13
C ILE A 77 8.26 -13.34 -25.03
N ARG A 78 8.08 -13.32 -26.36
CA ARG A 78 9.17 -13.03 -27.33
C ARG A 78 9.74 -11.62 -27.23
N THR A 79 9.02 -10.68 -26.61
CA THR A 79 9.55 -9.31 -26.37
C THR A 79 10.63 -9.29 -25.28
N GLY A 80 10.75 -10.35 -24.47
CA GLY A 80 11.75 -10.46 -23.41
C GLY A 80 11.29 -9.94 -22.04
N VAL A 81 10.00 -9.67 -21.86
CA VAL A 81 9.42 -9.36 -20.54
C VAL A 81 9.57 -10.52 -19.56
N GLU A 82 9.61 -10.20 -18.28
CA GLU A 82 9.75 -11.18 -17.19
C GLU A 82 8.41 -11.52 -16.52
N PHE A 83 7.40 -10.68 -16.72
CA PHE A 83 6.07 -10.86 -16.18
C PHE A 83 5.01 -10.54 -17.24
N ILE A 84 3.91 -11.29 -17.22
CA ILE A 84 2.71 -10.95 -17.99
C ILE A 84 1.55 -10.73 -17.02
N LYS A 85 0.89 -9.59 -17.18
CA LYS A 85 -0.33 -9.21 -16.45
C LYS A 85 -1.53 -9.27 -17.36
N PHE A 86 -2.67 -9.72 -16.81
CA PHE A 86 -3.94 -9.70 -17.54
C PHE A 86 -5.12 -9.59 -16.58
N ALA A 87 -6.25 -9.07 -17.07
CA ALA A 87 -7.49 -9.04 -16.31
C ALA A 87 -8.03 -10.46 -16.16
N LEU A 88 -8.23 -10.93 -14.92
CA LEU A 88 -8.95 -12.17 -14.67
C LEU A 88 -10.45 -11.93 -14.94
N PRO A 89 -11.08 -12.64 -15.89
CA PRO A 89 -12.49 -12.44 -16.19
C PRO A 89 -13.37 -12.73 -14.98
N ALA A 90 -14.35 -11.88 -14.70
CA ALA A 90 -15.35 -12.09 -13.65
C ALA A 90 -16.51 -13.01 -14.13
N THR A 91 -16.18 -14.00 -14.96
CA THR A 91 -17.14 -14.93 -15.58
C THR A 91 -17.04 -16.33 -14.95
N PRO A 92 -18.06 -17.19 -15.10
CA PRO A 92 -18.07 -18.54 -14.53
C PRO A 92 -16.96 -19.47 -15.07
N ASP A 93 -16.51 -19.24 -16.31
CA ASP A 93 -15.47 -20.00 -17.01
C ASP A 93 -14.04 -19.58 -16.63
N ALA A 94 -13.87 -18.63 -15.70
CA ALA A 94 -12.55 -18.14 -15.31
C ALA A 94 -11.61 -19.25 -14.79
N ASP A 95 -12.14 -20.26 -14.10
CA ASP A 95 -11.33 -21.38 -13.61
C ASP A 95 -10.84 -22.28 -14.76
N GLU A 96 -11.64 -22.46 -15.81
CA GLU A 96 -11.25 -23.19 -17.02
C GLU A 96 -10.14 -22.44 -17.77
N ILE A 97 -10.27 -21.11 -17.87
CA ILE A 97 -9.25 -20.21 -18.43
C ILE A 97 -7.95 -20.33 -17.63
N VAL A 98 -8.00 -20.25 -16.30
CA VAL A 98 -6.83 -20.37 -15.42
C VAL A 98 -6.15 -21.72 -15.62
N ALA A 99 -6.91 -22.81 -15.70
CA ALA A 99 -6.37 -24.13 -15.98
C ALA A 99 -5.71 -24.21 -17.38
N ALA A 100 -6.31 -23.59 -18.40
CA ALA A 100 -5.76 -23.57 -19.76
C ALA A 100 -4.44 -22.81 -19.89
N LEU A 101 -4.20 -21.84 -18.99
CA LEU A 101 -2.99 -21.03 -18.90
C LEU A 101 -1.88 -21.67 -18.05
N ALA A 102 -2.14 -22.74 -17.30
CA ALA A 102 -1.15 -23.38 -16.43
C ALA A 102 0.18 -23.75 -17.16
N PRO A 103 0.17 -24.31 -18.39
CA PRO A 103 1.42 -24.59 -19.11
C PRO A 103 2.25 -23.34 -19.46
N LEU A 104 1.62 -22.17 -19.54
CA LEU A 104 2.33 -20.89 -19.76
C LEU A 104 2.95 -20.37 -18.46
N ALA A 105 2.32 -20.61 -17.32
CA ALA A 105 2.82 -20.22 -16.00
C ALA A 105 4.13 -20.94 -15.64
N GLU A 106 4.39 -22.12 -16.19
CA GLU A 106 5.68 -22.82 -16.06
C GLU A 106 6.84 -22.11 -16.79
N ARG A 107 6.53 -21.32 -17.83
CA ARG A 107 7.50 -20.64 -18.70
C ARG A 107 7.66 -19.15 -18.39
N MET A 108 6.66 -18.53 -17.76
CA MET A 108 6.55 -17.08 -17.57
C MET A 108 5.86 -16.75 -16.25
N LYS A 109 6.26 -15.65 -15.60
CA LYS A 109 5.61 -15.20 -14.37
C LYS A 109 4.27 -14.54 -14.70
N LEU A 110 3.19 -15.30 -14.58
CA LEU A 110 1.84 -14.79 -14.79
C LEU A 110 1.30 -14.12 -13.53
N VAL A 111 0.71 -12.95 -13.69
CA VAL A 111 0.05 -12.20 -12.62
C VAL A 111 -1.39 -11.90 -13.04
N ALA A 112 -2.33 -12.49 -12.32
CA ALA A 112 -3.76 -12.25 -12.55
C ALA A 112 -4.20 -10.97 -11.84
N VAL A 113 -4.90 -10.08 -12.55
CA VAL A 113 -5.40 -8.84 -11.98
C VAL A 113 -6.90 -8.93 -11.75
N LEU A 114 -7.34 -8.70 -10.52
CA LEU A 114 -8.74 -8.56 -10.15
C LEU A 114 -9.07 -7.08 -9.94
N PHE A 115 -10.30 -6.68 -10.24
CA PHE A 115 -10.73 -5.29 -10.14
C PHE A 115 -11.56 -5.05 -8.88
N ALA A 116 -11.11 -4.13 -8.03
CA ALA A 116 -11.74 -3.80 -6.75
C ALA A 116 -13.16 -3.24 -6.91
N ASP A 117 -13.38 -2.44 -7.95
CA ASP A 117 -14.67 -1.84 -8.31
C ASP A 117 -15.65 -2.83 -8.99
N LEU A 118 -15.21 -4.05 -9.28
CA LEU A 118 -16.03 -5.10 -9.89
C LEU A 118 -16.31 -6.27 -8.93
N ARG A 119 -16.24 -6.03 -7.61
CA ARG A 119 -16.48 -7.04 -6.55
C ARG A 119 -15.61 -8.29 -6.76
N PRO A 120 -14.29 -8.20 -6.51
CA PRO A 120 -13.35 -9.26 -6.84
C PRO A 120 -13.62 -10.51 -6.00
N ASP A 121 -13.58 -11.68 -6.64
CA ASP A 121 -13.81 -12.97 -6.01
C ASP A 121 -12.49 -13.64 -5.59
N PHE A 122 -12.15 -13.52 -4.31
CA PHE A 122 -10.93 -14.10 -3.74
C PHE A 122 -10.99 -15.63 -3.58
N SER A 123 -12.15 -16.27 -3.79
CA SER A 123 -12.25 -17.72 -3.80
C SER A 123 -11.48 -18.37 -4.95
N ARG A 124 -11.09 -17.58 -5.96
CA ARG A 124 -10.34 -18.01 -7.15
C ARG A 124 -8.83 -18.05 -6.95
N LEU A 125 -8.30 -17.41 -5.90
CA LEU A 125 -6.84 -17.40 -5.62
C LEU A 125 -6.22 -18.82 -5.52
N PRO A 126 -6.87 -19.82 -4.89
CA PRO A 126 -6.34 -21.19 -4.88
C PRO A 126 -6.23 -21.82 -6.27
N ALA A 127 -7.10 -21.47 -7.22
CA ALA A 127 -7.01 -21.97 -8.60
C ALA A 127 -5.78 -21.40 -9.30
N LEU A 128 -5.50 -20.10 -9.13
CA LEU A 128 -4.28 -19.44 -9.65
C LEU A 128 -3.02 -20.12 -9.10
N ALA A 129 -2.97 -20.36 -7.79
CA ALA A 129 -1.85 -21.01 -7.14
C ALA A 129 -1.61 -22.44 -7.67
N ARG A 130 -2.69 -23.24 -7.82
CA ARG A 130 -2.60 -24.58 -8.40
C ARG A 130 -2.13 -24.56 -9.86
N ALA A 131 -2.51 -23.54 -10.62
CA ALA A 131 -2.08 -23.34 -12.00
C ALA A 131 -0.63 -22.79 -12.12
N GLY A 132 0.07 -22.55 -11.01
CA GLY A 132 1.47 -22.13 -11.02
C GLY A 132 1.68 -20.63 -11.25
N PHE A 133 0.65 -19.80 -11.07
CA PHE A 133 0.78 -18.36 -11.23
C PHE A 133 1.79 -17.77 -10.26
N HIS A 134 2.46 -16.69 -10.67
CA HIS A 134 3.43 -16.01 -9.81
C HIS A 134 2.74 -15.14 -8.77
N GLY A 135 1.65 -14.46 -9.15
CA GLY A 135 1.01 -13.51 -8.26
C GLY A 135 -0.43 -13.17 -8.64
N ALA A 136 -1.07 -12.43 -7.74
CA ALA A 136 -2.36 -11.83 -7.95
C ALA A 136 -2.30 -10.36 -7.55
N MET A 137 -3.01 -9.51 -8.29
CA MET A 137 -2.98 -8.06 -8.10
C MET A 137 -4.38 -7.46 -8.06
N LEU A 138 -4.60 -6.47 -7.21
CA LEU A 138 -5.78 -5.61 -7.25
C LEU A 138 -5.48 -4.33 -8.04
N ASP A 139 -6.41 -3.94 -8.93
CA ASP A 139 -6.44 -2.62 -9.60
C ASP A 139 -7.91 -2.13 -9.63
N THR A 140 -8.16 -0.95 -10.20
CA THR A 140 -9.52 -0.44 -10.49
C THR A 140 -9.78 -0.43 -11.99
N ALA A 141 -10.89 -0.99 -12.45
CA ALA A 141 -11.27 -1.05 -13.86
C ALA A 141 -11.72 0.33 -14.37
N HIS A 142 -12.63 0.97 -13.64
CA HIS A 142 -13.22 2.25 -13.98
C HIS A 142 -12.72 3.30 -13.00
N LYS A 143 -11.95 4.27 -13.51
CA LYS A 143 -11.32 5.29 -12.65
C LYS A 143 -12.34 6.30 -12.08
N GLU A 144 -13.52 6.39 -12.68
CA GLU A 144 -14.68 7.15 -12.18
C GLU A 144 -15.25 6.54 -10.87
N ASN A 145 -15.03 5.24 -10.64
CA ASN A 145 -15.61 4.52 -9.50
C ASN A 145 -14.81 4.70 -8.19
N GLY A 146 -13.78 5.54 -8.20
CA GLY A 146 -12.95 5.82 -7.03
C GLY A 146 -11.60 5.09 -7.04
N ARG A 147 -10.80 5.38 -6.01
CA ARG A 147 -9.45 4.81 -5.82
C ARG A 147 -9.54 3.47 -5.11
N LEU A 148 -8.47 2.68 -5.16
CA LEU A 148 -8.42 1.40 -4.44
C LEU A 148 -8.78 1.57 -2.97
N ILE A 149 -8.25 2.63 -2.34
CA ILE A 149 -8.40 2.89 -0.90
C ILE A 149 -9.78 3.45 -0.52
N ASP A 150 -10.55 3.93 -1.50
CA ASP A 150 -11.94 4.35 -1.31
C ASP A 150 -12.90 3.15 -1.39
N LEU A 151 -12.51 2.13 -2.16
CA LEU A 151 -13.30 0.93 -2.41
C LEU A 151 -13.04 -0.19 -1.41
N MET A 152 -11.82 -0.27 -0.89
CA MET A 152 -11.37 -1.33 0.00
C MET A 152 -10.59 -0.75 1.18
N THR A 153 -10.99 -1.17 2.39
CA THR A 153 -10.27 -0.80 3.61
C THR A 153 -8.88 -1.44 3.65
N VAL A 154 -7.95 -0.83 4.39
CA VAL A 154 -6.60 -1.41 4.63
C VAL A 154 -6.68 -2.82 5.21
N GLY A 155 -7.68 -3.12 6.05
CA GLY A 155 -7.94 -4.46 6.57
C GLY A 155 -8.25 -5.48 5.45
N GLN A 156 -9.19 -5.16 4.57
CA GLN A 156 -9.53 -6.02 3.42
C GLN A 156 -8.34 -6.21 2.46
N LEU A 157 -7.53 -5.17 2.25
CA LEU A 157 -6.30 -5.27 1.45
C LEU A 157 -5.24 -6.16 2.11
N SER A 158 -5.14 -6.10 3.45
CA SER A 158 -4.25 -6.96 4.24
C SER A 158 -4.70 -8.42 4.22
N ASP A 159 -6.01 -8.68 4.26
CA ASP A 159 -6.58 -10.02 4.14
C ASP A 159 -6.29 -10.62 2.75
N PHE A 160 -6.46 -9.83 1.68
CA PHE A 160 -6.08 -10.22 0.33
C PHE A 160 -4.60 -10.58 0.23
N ALA A 161 -3.72 -9.71 0.75
CA ALA A 161 -2.28 -9.94 0.71
C ALA A 161 -1.87 -11.17 1.53
N SER A 162 -2.50 -11.39 2.69
CA SER A 162 -2.24 -12.56 3.54
C SER A 162 -2.68 -13.86 2.88
N ARG A 163 -3.87 -13.89 2.28
CA ARG A 163 -4.36 -15.06 1.54
C ARG A 163 -3.50 -15.40 0.33
N CYS A 164 -3.00 -14.39 -0.39
CA CYS A 164 -2.04 -14.61 -1.46
C CYS A 164 -0.75 -15.28 -0.95
N ARG A 165 -0.17 -14.76 0.15
CA ARG A 165 1.06 -15.30 0.75
C ARG A 165 0.90 -16.73 1.25
N GLU A 166 -0.23 -17.06 1.89
CA GLU A 166 -0.56 -18.44 2.29
C GLU A 166 -0.55 -19.41 1.11
N LEU A 167 -1.00 -18.92 -0.06
CA LEU A 167 -1.03 -19.66 -1.32
C LEU A 167 0.27 -19.52 -2.14
N ARG A 168 1.29 -18.84 -1.61
CA ARG A 168 2.58 -18.53 -2.27
C ARG A 168 2.44 -17.73 -3.58
N LEU A 169 1.40 -16.91 -3.67
CA LEU A 169 1.23 -15.90 -4.70
C LEU A 169 1.80 -14.57 -4.22
N ALA A 170 2.55 -13.87 -5.06
CA ALA A 170 3.00 -12.50 -4.79
C ALA A 170 1.79 -11.53 -4.84
N PRO A 171 1.44 -10.85 -3.74
CA PRO A 171 0.33 -9.89 -3.72
C PRO A 171 0.74 -8.53 -4.27
N GLY A 172 -0.02 -8.01 -5.25
CA GLY A 172 0.14 -6.66 -5.80
C GLY A 172 -1.06 -5.75 -5.53
N LEU A 173 -0.83 -4.46 -5.32
CA LEU A 173 -1.88 -3.44 -5.16
C LEU A 173 -1.66 -2.26 -6.12
N ALA A 174 -2.70 -1.83 -6.81
CA ALA A 174 -2.74 -0.62 -7.64
C ALA A 174 -4.19 -0.09 -7.69
N GLY A 175 -4.37 1.03 -8.39
CA GLY A 175 -5.71 1.60 -8.62
C GLY A 175 -5.80 3.03 -8.13
N ALA A 176 -5.42 3.96 -9.01
CA ALA A 176 -5.44 5.41 -8.74
C ALA A 176 -4.80 5.79 -7.39
N LEU A 177 -3.68 5.15 -7.06
CA LEU A 177 -2.93 5.43 -5.84
C LEU A 177 -2.23 6.78 -5.93
N GLU A 178 -2.16 7.46 -4.80
CA GLU A 178 -1.48 8.74 -4.61
C GLU A 178 -0.39 8.64 -3.53
N PRO A 179 0.53 9.63 -3.42
CA PRO A 179 1.61 9.57 -2.44
C PRO A 179 1.14 9.29 -0.99
N PRO A 180 0.07 9.89 -0.45
CA PRO A 180 -0.40 9.59 0.91
C PRO A 180 -0.87 8.15 1.12
N ASP A 181 -1.16 7.40 0.05
CA ASP A 181 -1.57 5.99 0.16
C ASP A 181 -0.38 5.07 0.45
N VAL A 182 0.83 5.45 0.07
CA VAL A 182 1.99 4.56 0.13
C VAL A 182 2.23 4.04 1.55
N PRO A 183 2.34 4.90 2.60
CA PRO A 183 2.55 4.40 3.97
C PRO A 183 1.40 3.50 4.45
N ARG A 184 0.17 3.80 4.04
CA ARG A 184 -1.05 3.04 4.37
C ARG A 184 -1.03 1.64 3.76
N LEU A 185 -0.39 1.48 2.60
CA LEU A 185 -0.30 0.21 1.90
C LEU A 185 0.92 -0.62 2.34
N LEU A 186 1.98 -0.01 2.87
CA LEU A 186 3.16 -0.75 3.36
C LEU A 186 2.82 -1.74 4.47
N VAL A 187 1.84 -1.42 5.33
CA VAL A 187 1.41 -2.30 6.43
C VAL A 187 0.61 -3.52 5.98
N THR A 188 0.11 -3.54 4.74
CA THR A 188 -0.72 -4.64 4.22
C THR A 188 0.07 -5.92 3.95
N GLY A 189 1.41 -5.81 3.83
CA GLY A 189 2.26 -6.90 3.39
C GLY A 189 2.20 -7.18 1.87
N ALA A 190 1.67 -6.23 1.07
CA ALA A 190 1.78 -6.27 -0.39
C ALA A 190 3.25 -6.33 -0.83
N GLU A 191 3.55 -7.18 -1.80
CA GLU A 191 4.89 -7.34 -2.35
C GLU A 191 5.16 -6.31 -3.45
N VAL A 192 4.13 -5.87 -4.16
CA VAL A 192 4.25 -4.86 -5.23
C VAL A 192 3.17 -3.80 -5.06
N ILE A 193 3.54 -2.52 -5.17
CA ILE A 193 2.59 -1.41 -5.30
C ILE A 193 2.81 -0.72 -6.65
N GLY A 194 1.74 -0.60 -7.44
CA GLY A 194 1.78 -0.12 -8.82
C GLY A 194 1.22 1.29 -9.00
N PHE A 195 1.97 2.14 -9.71
CA PHE A 195 1.63 3.54 -9.94
C PHE A 195 1.67 3.91 -11.42
N ARG A 196 0.82 4.88 -11.78
CA ARG A 196 0.86 5.59 -13.06
C ARG A 196 0.56 7.07 -12.87
N GLY A 197 -0.67 7.41 -12.47
CA GLY A 197 -1.12 8.79 -12.30
C GLY A 197 -0.22 9.58 -11.35
N ALA A 198 0.07 9.03 -10.17
CA ALA A 198 0.99 9.66 -9.21
C ALA A 198 2.44 9.81 -9.68
N LEU A 199 2.82 9.20 -10.80
CA LEU A 199 4.14 9.35 -11.40
C LEU A 199 4.16 10.39 -12.53
N CYS A 200 3.00 10.84 -12.99
CA CYS A 200 2.87 11.86 -14.03
C CYS A 200 2.84 13.26 -13.41
N ALA A 201 3.22 14.28 -14.20
CA ALA A 201 3.06 15.67 -13.78
C ALA A 201 1.58 15.97 -13.46
N HIS A 202 1.34 16.65 -12.33
CA HIS A 202 -0.01 17.01 -11.86
C HIS A 202 -1.01 15.85 -11.70
N GLY A 203 -0.54 14.59 -11.64
CA GLY A 203 -1.42 13.42 -11.53
C GLY A 203 -2.06 12.97 -12.86
N GLU A 204 -1.72 13.60 -13.98
CA GLU A 204 -2.34 13.32 -15.29
C GLU A 204 -1.88 11.97 -15.85
N ARG A 205 -2.68 10.92 -15.65
CA ARG A 205 -2.36 9.52 -16.01
C ARG A 205 -1.97 9.30 -17.48
N THR A 206 -2.44 10.13 -18.41
CA THR A 206 -2.08 10.07 -19.85
C THR A 206 -0.89 10.95 -20.21
N GLY A 207 -0.49 11.87 -19.33
CA GLY A 207 0.68 12.73 -19.50
C GLY A 207 2.00 11.98 -19.30
N ALA A 208 3.12 12.61 -19.63
CA ALA A 208 4.44 12.02 -19.45
C ALA A 208 4.78 11.79 -17.97
N LEU A 209 5.59 10.77 -17.69
CA LEU A 209 6.21 10.60 -16.38
C LEU A 209 7.03 11.84 -15.98
N SER A 210 6.90 12.22 -14.71
CA SER A 210 7.62 13.31 -14.07
C SER A 210 8.70 12.75 -13.16
N ALA A 211 9.95 13.08 -13.44
CA ALA A 211 11.10 12.69 -12.62
C ALA A 211 10.91 13.00 -11.11
N PRO A 212 10.52 14.23 -10.71
CA PRO A 212 10.21 14.55 -9.31
C PRO A 212 9.09 13.68 -8.71
N ALA A 213 8.06 13.33 -9.48
CA ALA A 213 6.95 12.53 -8.98
C ALA A 213 7.35 11.05 -8.78
N VAL A 214 8.17 10.51 -9.70
CA VAL A 214 8.75 9.17 -9.54
C VAL A 214 9.66 9.12 -8.32
N ALA A 215 10.53 10.11 -8.16
CA ALA A 215 11.37 10.25 -6.97
C ALA A 215 10.51 10.23 -5.71
N LEU A 216 9.51 11.12 -5.61
CA LEU A 216 8.59 11.22 -4.46
C LEU A 216 7.92 9.89 -4.06
N ILE A 217 7.50 9.07 -5.03
CA ILE A 217 6.91 7.76 -4.73
C ILE A 217 7.99 6.75 -4.31
N ARG A 218 9.16 6.76 -4.95
CA ARG A 218 10.26 5.84 -4.64
C ARG A 218 10.72 5.99 -3.20
N ASP A 219 11.23 7.16 -2.87
CA ASP A 219 10.43 8.02 -2.05
C ASP A 219 9.92 7.34 -0.76
N LEU A 220 8.61 7.28 -0.69
CA LEU A 220 7.81 6.70 0.36
C LEU A 220 7.90 5.17 0.54
N ILE A 221 8.68 4.43 -0.27
CA ILE A 221 8.79 2.97 -0.20
C ILE A 221 10.20 2.58 0.30
N PRO A 222 10.35 1.97 1.50
CA PRO A 222 11.65 1.64 2.08
C PRO A 222 12.55 0.79 1.17
N THR A 223 13.85 1.09 1.14
CA THR A 223 14.85 0.30 0.41
C THR A 223 15.75 -0.51 1.34
N ARG A 224 16.41 -1.55 0.80
CA ARG A 224 17.31 -2.44 1.56
C ARG A 224 18.58 -1.72 2.05
N ARG A 225 18.90 -0.55 1.48
CA ARG A 225 20.03 0.29 1.90
C ARG A 225 19.70 1.10 3.14
N ASP A 226 18.50 1.66 3.23
CA ASP A 226 18.09 2.47 4.38
C ASP A 226 18.22 1.67 5.70
N VAL A 227 17.79 0.41 5.67
CA VAL A 227 17.87 -0.51 6.82
C VAL A 227 19.32 -0.86 7.22
N VAL A 228 20.27 -0.85 6.28
CA VAL A 228 21.67 -1.24 6.53
C VAL A 228 22.54 -0.02 6.85
N GLU A 229 22.30 1.13 6.20
CA GLU A 229 23.01 2.38 6.49
C GLU A 229 22.59 2.98 7.83
N GLU A 230 21.29 2.96 8.21
CA GLU A 230 20.88 3.33 9.58
C GLU A 230 21.57 2.44 10.62
N MET A 231 21.55 1.13 10.40
CA MET A 231 22.11 0.16 11.36
C MET A 231 23.66 0.19 11.42
N ALA A 232 24.35 0.47 10.31
CA ALA A 232 25.81 0.59 10.25
C ALA A 232 26.32 1.95 10.75
N ALA A 233 25.59 3.04 10.48
CA ALA A 233 25.91 4.37 11.01
C ALA A 233 25.69 4.43 12.53
N GLU A 234 24.61 3.83 13.04
CA GLU A 234 24.38 3.68 14.48
C GLU A 234 25.52 2.90 15.15
N TRP A 235 25.93 1.75 14.60
CA TRP A 235 26.92 0.91 15.25
C TRP A 235 28.35 1.49 15.20
N ALA A 236 28.72 2.21 14.15
CA ALA A 236 30.05 2.82 14.02
C ALA A 236 30.26 4.05 14.93
N LEU A 237 29.21 4.84 15.19
CA LEU A 237 29.27 5.98 16.12
C LEU A 237 29.20 5.54 17.59
N ILE A 238 28.35 4.55 17.91
CA ILE A 238 28.24 3.98 19.27
C ILE A 238 29.55 3.30 19.69
N ALA A 239 30.22 2.61 18.77
CA ALA A 239 31.49 1.94 19.04
C ALA A 239 32.66 2.91 19.32
N ARG A 240 32.54 4.20 19.01
CA ARG A 240 33.62 5.19 19.18
C ARG A 240 33.35 6.29 20.21
N GLY A 241 32.12 6.41 20.74
CA GLY A 241 31.84 7.27 21.90
C GLY A 241 32.08 8.77 21.72
N PHE A 242 32.04 9.30 20.48
CA PHE A 242 32.46 10.67 20.19
C PHE A 242 31.33 11.71 20.02
N ILE A 243 30.04 11.36 19.91
CA ILE A 243 28.96 12.34 19.68
C ILE A 243 27.63 11.87 20.31
N GLU A 244 27.07 12.65 21.25
CA GLU A 244 25.61 12.74 21.40
C GLU A 244 25.12 13.78 20.37
N PRO A 245 24.19 13.44 19.45
CA PRO A 245 23.72 14.38 18.44
C PRO A 245 23.00 15.56 19.09
N PRO A 246 23.14 16.80 18.58
CA PRO A 246 22.24 17.89 18.96
C PRO A 246 20.82 17.51 18.50
N GLY A 247 19.87 17.43 19.44
CA GLY A 247 18.49 17.03 19.17
C GLY A 247 18.20 15.52 19.23
N ALA A 248 19.15 14.69 19.69
CA ALA A 248 18.90 13.28 20.02
C ALA A 248 17.97 13.19 21.26
N GLY A 249 16.67 13.34 21.03
CA GLY A 249 15.64 13.42 22.06
C GLY A 249 14.52 14.40 21.72
N ASP A 250 14.70 15.24 20.70
CA ASP A 250 13.67 16.20 20.31
C ASP A 250 12.51 15.50 19.60
N THR A 251 11.30 15.90 20.00
CA THR A 251 10.05 15.42 19.40
C THR A 251 9.26 16.58 18.82
N ASP A 252 8.68 16.36 17.65
CA ASP A 252 7.64 17.24 17.10
C ASP A 252 6.26 16.73 17.51
N ALA A 253 5.33 17.64 17.77
CA ALA A 253 3.94 17.28 18.11
C ALA A 253 3.08 17.29 16.84
N VAL A 254 2.51 16.14 16.49
CA VAL A 254 1.51 16.00 15.43
C VAL A 254 0.15 15.77 16.08
N PHE A 255 -0.84 16.58 15.71
CA PHE A 255 -2.13 16.57 16.39
C PHE A 255 -3.31 16.47 15.43
N LEU A 256 -4.39 15.88 15.92
CA LEU A 256 -5.73 15.88 15.33
C LEU A 256 -6.70 16.33 16.41
N HIS A 257 -7.29 17.52 16.25
CA HIS A 257 -8.24 18.08 17.21
C HIS A 257 -9.63 18.24 16.59
N ASP A 258 -10.64 18.18 17.45
CA ASP A 258 -12.05 18.36 17.10
C ASP A 258 -12.56 17.45 15.97
N TYR A 259 -12.01 16.23 15.86
CA TYR A 259 -12.48 15.24 14.90
C TYR A 259 -13.75 14.57 15.44
N VAL A 260 -14.91 14.97 14.90
CA VAL A 260 -16.23 14.50 15.36
C VAL A 260 -16.83 13.52 14.36
N VAL A 261 -17.17 12.33 14.84
CA VAL A 261 -17.81 11.27 14.04
C VAL A 261 -18.98 10.63 14.77
N PRO A 262 -20.03 10.19 14.06
CA PRO A 262 -21.08 9.38 14.65
C PRO A 262 -20.57 7.95 14.90
N MET A 263 -20.73 7.43 16.11
CA MET A 263 -20.46 6.01 16.40
C MET A 263 -21.41 5.42 17.44
N GLU A 264 -21.59 4.10 17.40
CA GLU A 264 -22.28 3.36 18.46
C GLU A 264 -21.34 3.12 19.63
N VAL A 265 -21.47 3.94 20.68
CA VAL A 265 -20.68 3.80 21.91
C VAL A 265 -21.59 3.86 23.11
N GLY A 266 -21.44 2.99 24.10
CA GLY A 266 -22.30 3.04 25.29
C GLY A 266 -22.40 1.76 26.09
N ALA A 267 -22.42 1.90 27.41
CA ALA A 267 -22.56 0.77 28.34
C ALA A 267 -24.01 0.60 28.81
N TYR A 268 -24.87 1.60 28.58
CA TYR A 268 -26.27 1.55 28.98
C TYR A 268 -27.13 0.89 27.90
N ALA A 269 -28.14 0.12 28.31
CA ALA A 269 -29.04 -0.61 27.41
C ALA A 269 -29.72 0.27 26.35
N HIS A 270 -29.96 1.55 26.65
CA HIS A 270 -30.57 2.51 25.71
C HIS A 270 -29.58 3.13 24.71
N GLU A 271 -28.27 2.92 24.88
CA GLU A 271 -27.23 3.37 23.94
C GLU A 271 -26.93 2.29 22.86
N TYR A 272 -27.42 1.07 23.04
CA TYR A 272 -27.25 0.00 22.05
C TYR A 272 -28.09 0.26 20.80
N GLY A 273 -27.47 0.15 19.62
CA GLY A 273 -28.12 0.38 18.32
C GLY A 273 -28.40 1.86 18.00
N HIS A 274 -27.85 2.78 18.79
CA HIS A 274 -27.95 4.23 18.56
C HIS A 274 -26.56 4.83 18.36
N THR A 275 -26.42 5.65 17.33
CA THR A 275 -25.19 6.43 17.11
C THR A 275 -25.24 7.74 17.89
N GLN A 276 -24.10 8.13 18.45
CA GLN A 276 -23.90 9.44 19.07
C GLN A 276 -22.62 10.08 18.56
N ARG A 277 -22.55 11.42 18.63
CA ARG A 277 -21.37 12.18 18.21
C ARG A 277 -20.27 12.01 19.23
N VAL A 278 -19.13 11.55 18.74
CA VAL A 278 -17.91 11.39 19.54
C VAL A 278 -16.81 12.23 18.95
N ARG A 279 -16.17 13.02 19.82
CA ARG A 279 -15.02 13.85 19.49
C ARG A 279 -13.73 13.16 19.89
N PHE A 280 -12.75 13.20 19.00
CA PHE A 280 -11.39 12.76 19.23
C PHE A 280 -10.44 13.95 19.21
N ASN A 281 -9.57 14.02 20.21
CA ASN A 281 -8.39 14.87 20.21
C ASN A 281 -7.17 13.99 20.47
N VAL A 282 -6.18 14.02 19.58
CA VAL A 282 -4.99 13.19 19.68
C VAL A 282 -3.76 14.05 19.45
N ASP A 283 -2.80 13.95 20.35
CA ASP A 283 -1.49 14.57 20.26
C ASP A 283 -0.43 13.46 20.27
N ALA A 284 0.34 13.32 19.20
CA ALA A 284 1.43 12.36 19.08
C ALA A 284 2.78 13.09 19.14
N ASP A 285 3.62 12.72 20.10
CA ASP A 285 5.01 13.16 20.19
C ASP A 285 5.86 12.25 19.30
N VAL A 286 6.38 12.78 18.21
CA VAL A 286 7.07 12.04 17.16
C VAL A 286 8.54 12.43 17.14
N THR A 287 9.43 11.42 17.11
CA THR A 287 10.88 11.65 17.01
C THR A 287 11.20 12.52 15.80
N ARG A 288 11.85 13.67 16.06
CA ARG A 288 12.23 14.63 15.03
C ARG A 288 13.30 14.04 14.11
N VAL A 289 13.14 14.27 12.81
CA VAL A 289 14.16 14.02 11.79
C VAL A 289 14.53 15.38 11.20
N GLU A 290 15.77 15.59 10.77
CA GLU A 290 16.18 16.87 10.17
C GLU A 290 15.20 17.28 9.06
N ILE A 291 14.71 18.52 9.14
CA ILE A 291 13.70 19.05 8.22
C ILE A 291 14.33 19.16 6.83
N SER A 292 14.03 18.16 6.00
CA SER A 292 14.06 18.22 4.55
C SER A 292 12.62 18.46 4.07
N ASP A 293 12.42 19.10 2.92
CA ASP A 293 11.11 19.22 2.22
C ASP A 293 10.56 17.83 1.75
N ASP A 294 11.03 16.74 2.35
CA ASP A 294 10.67 15.37 2.06
C ASP A 294 9.45 14.94 2.90
N MET A 295 8.32 14.72 2.22
CA MET A 295 7.06 14.25 2.83
C MET A 295 7.21 12.92 3.60
N ARG A 296 8.25 12.11 3.33
CA ARG A 296 8.57 10.90 4.10
C ARG A 296 8.93 11.17 5.56
N ALA A 297 9.51 12.34 5.84
CA ALA A 297 10.03 12.67 7.15
C ALA A 297 8.93 13.14 8.13
N VAL A 298 7.69 13.22 7.68
CA VAL A 298 6.56 13.73 8.48
C VAL A 298 5.61 12.59 8.82
N PHE A 299 5.44 12.30 10.10
CA PHE A 299 4.33 11.48 10.57
C PHE A 299 3.01 12.21 10.24
N SER A 300 2.21 11.68 9.32
CA SER A 300 0.94 12.30 8.91
C SER A 300 -0.15 12.08 9.96
N TYR A 301 -0.99 13.10 10.18
CA TYR A 301 -2.21 12.98 10.99
C TYR A 301 -3.19 11.93 10.42
N ASP A 302 -3.04 11.52 9.16
CA ASP A 302 -3.84 10.46 8.56
C ASP A 302 -3.67 9.11 9.28
N VAL A 303 -2.50 8.85 9.89
CA VAL A 303 -2.28 7.66 10.72
C VAL A 303 -3.26 7.64 11.89
N ILE A 304 -3.50 8.80 12.51
CA ILE A 304 -4.46 8.96 13.60
C ILE A 304 -5.89 8.78 13.06
N MET A 305 -6.21 9.39 11.92
CA MET A 305 -7.55 9.29 11.31
C MET A 305 -7.89 7.84 10.93
N ASP A 306 -6.93 7.09 10.39
CA ASP A 306 -7.14 5.70 10.01
C ASP A 306 -7.28 4.79 11.23
N ALA A 307 -6.54 5.03 12.31
CA ALA A 307 -6.75 4.33 13.58
C ALA A 307 -8.17 4.58 14.13
N ILE A 308 -8.70 5.80 14.02
CA ILE A 308 -10.10 6.11 14.36
C ILE A 308 -11.06 5.35 13.45
N LYS A 309 -10.84 5.32 12.12
CA LYS A 309 -11.68 4.56 11.18
C LYS A 309 -11.67 3.06 11.46
N MET A 310 -10.53 2.49 11.85
CA MET A 310 -10.44 1.07 12.25
C MET A 310 -11.31 0.78 13.48
N ILE A 311 -11.33 1.70 14.45
CA ILE A 311 -12.20 1.59 15.62
C ILE A 311 -13.67 1.66 15.21
N LEU A 312 -14.05 2.58 14.32
CA LEU A 312 -15.42 2.70 13.81
C LEU A 312 -15.88 1.42 13.09
N ALA A 313 -14.99 0.80 12.30
CA ALA A 313 -15.29 -0.45 11.58
C ALA A 313 -15.48 -1.66 12.51
N GLY A 314 -14.96 -1.59 13.75
CA GLY A 314 -15.12 -2.63 14.77
C GLY A 314 -16.53 -2.73 15.36
N GLY A 315 -17.43 -1.83 14.99
CA GLY A 315 -18.81 -1.81 15.47
C GLY A 315 -18.94 -1.23 16.89
N HIS A 316 -19.99 -1.64 17.60
CA HIS A 316 -20.33 -1.10 18.91
C HIS A 316 -19.22 -1.33 19.96
N ILE A 317 -18.85 -0.28 20.70
CA ILE A 317 -17.92 -0.36 21.82
C ILE A 317 -18.57 0.19 23.09
N ALA A 318 -18.52 -0.57 24.18
CA ALA A 318 -19.21 -0.19 25.42
C ALA A 318 -18.63 1.06 26.10
N MET A 319 -17.30 1.24 26.05
CA MET A 319 -16.58 2.22 26.87
C MET A 319 -15.65 3.10 26.03
N VAL A 320 -15.64 4.41 26.30
CA VAL A 320 -14.73 5.37 25.63
C VAL A 320 -13.28 5.17 26.05
N GLU A 321 -13.06 4.57 27.23
CA GLU A 321 -11.79 4.06 27.73
C GLU A 321 -11.18 3.04 26.76
N THR A 322 -11.97 2.07 26.31
CA THR A 322 -11.52 1.04 25.36
C THR A 322 -11.15 1.64 24.01
N ILE A 323 -11.91 2.64 23.56
CA ILE A 323 -11.61 3.38 22.33
C ILE A 323 -10.29 4.12 22.47
N ALA A 324 -10.10 4.85 23.57
CA ALA A 324 -8.89 5.60 23.83
C ALA A 324 -7.66 4.70 23.89
N GLU A 325 -7.76 3.55 24.57
CA GLU A 325 -6.65 2.59 24.69
C GLU A 325 -6.26 2.00 23.33
N ARG A 326 -7.24 1.51 22.57
CA ARG A 326 -6.98 0.94 21.23
C ARG A 326 -6.37 1.96 20.28
N LEU A 327 -6.84 3.21 20.35
CA LEU A 327 -6.31 4.30 19.54
C LEU A 327 -4.85 4.58 19.92
N ALA A 328 -4.55 4.67 21.21
CA ALA A 328 -3.19 4.87 21.71
C ALA A 328 -2.26 3.72 21.30
N GLU A 329 -2.69 2.47 21.47
CA GLU A 329 -1.93 1.27 21.06
C GLU A 329 -1.62 1.28 19.56
N THR A 330 -2.63 1.58 18.73
CA THR A 330 -2.49 1.58 17.26
C THR A 330 -1.53 2.67 16.80
N VAL A 331 -1.64 3.89 17.35
CA VAL A 331 -0.76 5.01 17.01
C VAL A 331 0.67 4.72 17.48
N LEU A 332 0.85 4.09 18.65
CA LEU A 332 2.15 3.68 19.17
C LEU A 332 2.80 2.52 18.40
N LEU A 333 2.12 1.85 17.47
CA LEU A 333 2.79 0.89 16.58
C LEU A 333 3.78 1.57 15.65
N HIS A 334 3.55 2.84 15.31
CA HIS A 334 4.44 3.60 14.43
C HIS A 334 5.77 3.89 15.14
N GLU A 335 6.88 3.43 14.56
CA GLU A 335 8.21 3.40 15.21
C GLU A 335 8.69 4.75 15.76
N ARG A 336 8.31 5.84 15.08
CA ARG A 336 8.71 7.20 15.45
C ARG A 336 7.89 7.82 16.58
N VAL A 337 6.70 7.30 16.89
CA VAL A 337 5.87 7.82 17.98
C VAL A 337 6.47 7.39 19.32
N ARG A 338 6.80 8.37 20.15
CA ARG A 338 7.35 8.18 21.51
C ARG A 338 6.25 8.15 22.55
N SER A 339 5.31 9.07 22.43
CA SER A 339 4.13 9.14 23.28
C SER A 339 2.93 9.63 22.49
N VAL A 340 1.75 9.24 22.96
CA VAL A 340 0.49 9.71 22.42
C VAL A 340 -0.45 10.07 23.57
N THR A 341 -1.08 11.23 23.46
CA THR A 341 -2.18 11.66 24.33
C THR A 341 -3.46 11.54 23.53
N VAL A 342 -4.43 10.78 24.05
CA VAL A 342 -5.72 10.54 23.39
C VAL A 342 -6.83 11.01 24.31
N GLN A 343 -7.71 11.87 23.81
CA GLN A 343 -8.93 12.31 24.46
C GLN A 343 -10.14 11.94 23.60
N VAL A 344 -11.09 11.23 24.20
CA VAL A 344 -12.30 10.74 23.54
C VAL A 344 -13.51 11.18 24.34
N GLU A 345 -14.45 11.88 23.70
CA GLU A 345 -15.58 12.50 24.39
C GLU A 345 -16.91 12.26 23.67
N LYS A 346 -17.93 11.85 24.42
CA LYS A 346 -19.32 11.83 23.96
C LYS A 346 -19.90 13.24 24.09
N LEU A 347 -20.51 13.74 23.02
CA LEU A 347 -21.08 15.10 22.98
C LEU A 347 -22.58 15.16 23.28
N ASP A 348 -23.24 14.01 23.38
CA ASP A 348 -24.71 13.93 23.43
C ASP A 348 -25.25 13.43 24.79
N VAL A 349 -24.38 13.12 25.76
CA VAL A 349 -24.75 12.52 27.06
C VAL A 349 -25.18 13.57 28.11
N ALA A 350 -24.67 14.81 28.03
CA ALA A 350 -24.96 15.88 28.98
C ALA A 350 -24.79 17.26 28.32
N PRO A 351 -25.20 18.36 28.98
CA PRO A 351 -24.80 19.72 28.57
C PRO A 351 -23.28 19.88 28.67
N GLY A 352 -22.58 19.59 27.58
CA GLY A 352 -21.11 19.58 27.50
C GLY A 352 -20.57 18.27 26.92
N ALA A 353 -19.28 18.06 27.09
CA ALA A 353 -18.59 16.85 26.63
C ALA A 353 -18.20 16.00 27.85
N VAL A 354 -18.45 14.68 27.79
CA VAL A 354 -18.04 13.72 28.82
C VAL A 354 -17.16 12.66 28.18
N GLY A 355 -16.00 12.40 28.77
CA GLY A 355 -15.00 11.57 28.12
C GLY A 355 -13.82 11.20 28.99
N VAL A 356 -12.81 10.63 28.35
CA VAL A 356 -11.56 10.22 28.98
C VAL A 356 -10.38 10.85 28.25
N LYS A 357 -9.30 11.10 29.00
CA LYS A 357 -8.01 11.54 28.45
C LYS A 357 -6.92 10.65 29.01
N ILE A 358 -6.17 10.00 28.14
CA ILE A 358 -5.06 9.12 28.50
C ILE A 358 -3.77 9.58 27.83
N ARG A 359 -2.63 9.28 28.45
CA ARG A 359 -1.30 9.37 27.83
C ARG A 359 -0.68 7.97 27.87
N ARG A 360 -0.06 7.56 26.77
CA ARG A 360 0.72 6.31 26.67
C ARG A 360 2.06 6.62 26.06
N GLU A 361 3.08 5.92 26.54
CA GLU A 361 4.46 6.08 26.09
C GLU A 361 4.99 4.72 25.64
N ARG A 362 5.83 4.71 24.62
CA ARG A 362 6.50 3.50 24.17
C ARG A 362 7.47 3.05 25.28
N HIS A 363 7.14 1.95 25.96
CA HIS A 363 8.09 1.33 26.87
C HIS A 363 9.34 0.89 26.11
N ALA A 364 10.52 1.37 26.52
CA ALA A 364 11.78 0.83 26.04
C ALA A 364 11.81 -0.66 26.37
N ASP A 365 11.82 -1.49 25.32
CA ASP A 365 11.88 -2.94 25.44
C ASP A 365 13.03 -3.30 26.39
N SER A 366 12.70 -3.92 27.53
CA SER A 366 13.67 -4.49 28.46
C SER A 366 14.39 -5.64 27.76
N ARG A 367 15.38 -5.31 26.93
CA ARG A 367 16.26 -6.27 26.27
C ARG A 367 17.05 -6.99 27.35
N ARG A 368 16.72 -8.27 27.48
CA ARG A 368 17.45 -9.35 28.16
C ARG A 368 18.94 -9.03 28.35
N ALA A 369 19.35 -8.86 29.60
CA ALA A 369 20.76 -9.04 29.95
C ALA A 369 21.16 -10.49 29.61
N PRO A 370 22.30 -10.72 28.93
CA PRO A 370 22.81 -12.08 28.75
C PRO A 370 23.24 -12.64 30.13
N PRO A 371 23.04 -13.94 30.39
CA PRO A 371 23.54 -14.56 31.62
C PRO A 371 25.08 -14.51 31.62
N ARG A 372 25.63 -14.22 32.80
CA ARG A 372 27.07 -14.16 33.07
C ARG A 372 27.77 -15.52 32.92
#